data_AF-A0A377AVS2-F1
#
_entry.id   AF-A0A377AVS2-F1
#
_cell.length_a   1.000
_cell.length_b   1.000
_cell.length_c   1.000
_cell.angle_alpha   90.00
_cell.angle_beta   90.00
_cell.angle_gamma   90.00
#
_symmetry.space_group_name_H-M   'P 1'
#
loop_
_entity.id
_entity.type
_entity.pdbx_description
1 polymer ?
#
loop_
_entity_poly.entity_id
_entity_poly.type
_entity_poly.pdbx_seq_one_letter_code
_entity_poly.pdbx_strand_id
1 'polypeptide(L)' 'MGTPATRVASFSLQLAEGRADLYTEMPVKVSGFKQPIDDAEWTITTLTHTVSPDNGFTTSLELEVKIDDFEME' A
#
# COMPACT_ATOMS: atom_id res chain seq x y z
N MET A 1 -28.81 5.69 -6.55
CA MET A 1 -28.19 4.97 -5.42
C MET A 1 -26.70 5.21 -5.52
N GLY A 2 -26.14 6.06 -4.65
CA GLY A 2 -24.69 6.14 -4.51
C GLY A 2 -24.23 4.90 -3.77
N THR A 3 -23.23 4.20 -4.31
CA THR A 3 -22.54 3.14 -3.58
C THR A 3 -22.06 3.70 -2.24
N PRO A 4 -22.25 3.00 -1.12
CA PRO A 4 -21.60 3.40 0.12
C PRO A 4 -20.09 3.39 -0.14
N ALA A 5 -19.42 4.51 0.14
CA ALA A 5 -17.96 4.53 0.13
C ALA A 5 -17.51 3.61 1.27
N THR A 6 -17.16 2.36 0.94
CA THR A 6 -16.46 1.46 1.85
C THR A 6 -15.20 2.20 2.30
N ARG A 7 -15.12 2.55 3.57
CA ARG A 7 -13.92 3.19 4.12
C ARG A 7 -12.86 2.12 4.24
N VAL A 8 -12.04 1.97 3.20
CA VAL A 8 -10.80 1.20 3.23
C VAL A 8 -9.77 1.98 4.05
N ALA A 9 -9.04 1.28 4.91
CA ALA A 9 -7.87 1.87 5.57
C ALA A 9 -6.74 1.99 4.55
N SER A 10 -6.11 3.16 4.48
CA SER A 10 -5.02 3.45 3.56
C SER A 10 -3.70 3.68 4.28
N PHE A 11 -2.60 3.29 3.64
CA PHE A 11 -1.25 3.50 4.13
C PHE A 11 -0.31 3.85 2.97
N SER A 12 0.53 4.87 3.13
CA SER A 12 1.48 5.30 2.09
C SER A 12 2.91 5.20 2.57
N LEU A 13 3.80 4.81 1.66
CA LEU A 13 5.22 4.59 1.97
C LEU A 13 6.11 5.08 0.83
N GLN A 14 7.13 5.86 1.18
CA GLN A 14 8.26 6.15 0.29
C GLN A 14 9.39 5.18 0.63
N LEU A 15 9.80 4.35 -0.33
CA LEU A 15 10.94 3.47 -0.14
C LEU A 15 12.25 4.25 -0.30
N ALA A 16 13.24 3.91 0.53
CA ALA A 16 14.59 4.48 0.43
C ALA A 16 15.30 4.03 -0.87
N GLU A 17 15.00 2.82 -1.33
CA GLU A 17 15.52 2.24 -2.56
C GLU A 17 14.38 1.97 -3.53
N GLY A 18 14.60 2.24 -4.82
CA GLY A 18 13.61 1.89 -5.84
C GLY A 18 13.49 0.37 -6.03
N ARG A 19 12.26 -0.10 -6.25
CA ARG A 19 11.90 -1.53 -6.32
C ARG A 19 11.08 -1.80 -7.57
N ALA A 20 11.74 -2.16 -8.66
CA ALA A 20 11.10 -2.37 -9.98
C ALA A 20 10.34 -3.71 -10.08
N ASP A 21 10.47 -4.58 -9.08
CA ASP A 21 9.77 -5.86 -8.97
C ASP A 21 8.34 -5.73 -8.45
N LEU A 22 7.97 -4.58 -7.89
CA LEU A 22 6.64 -4.33 -7.35
C LEU A 22 5.64 -4.03 -8.47
N TYR A 23 4.37 -4.37 -8.22
CA TYR A 23 3.25 -4.05 -9.10
C TYR A 23 1.95 -3.96 -8.28
N THR A 24 0.92 -3.32 -8.82
CA THR A 24 -0.40 -3.18 -8.18
C THR A 24 -1.07 -4.54 -7.97
N GLU A 25 -2.00 -4.65 -7.02
CA GLU A 25 -2.62 -5.91 -6.59
C GLU A 25 -1.65 -6.92 -5.94
N MET A 26 -0.39 -6.55 -5.75
CA MET A 26 0.55 -7.39 -5.01
C MET A 26 0.25 -7.28 -3.50
N PRO A 27 0.03 -8.40 -2.80
CA PRO A 27 -0.06 -8.41 -1.35
C PRO A 27 1.33 -8.18 -0.75
N VAL A 28 1.41 -7.31 0.25
CA VAL A 28 2.66 -6.91 0.90
C VAL A 28 2.53 -6.91 2.42
N LYS A 29 3.66 -7.12 3.10
CA LYS A 29 3.78 -6.95 4.54
C LYS A 29 4.61 -5.71 4.85
N VAL A 30 4.15 -4.92 5.81
CA VAL A 30 4.92 -3.81 6.40
C VAL A 30 5.37 -4.21 7.80
N SER A 31 6.43 -3.59 8.29
CA SER A 31 6.99 -3.88 9.61
C SER A 31 7.70 -2.68 10.20
N GLY A 32 7.66 -2.55 11.52
CA GLY A 32 8.31 -1.46 12.26
C GLY A 32 7.37 -0.29 12.55
N PHE A 33 6.07 -0.46 12.34
CA PHE A 33 5.04 0.51 12.69
C PHE A 33 4.24 0.03 13.91
N LYS A 34 3.13 0.69 14.23
CA LYS A 34 2.23 0.26 15.31
C LYS A 34 1.62 -1.10 14.95
N GLN A 35 1.36 -1.94 15.95
CA GLN A 35 0.83 -3.30 15.75
C GLN A 35 -0.35 -3.37 14.75
N PRO A 36 -1.37 -2.49 14.79
CA PRO A 36 -2.47 -2.55 13.81
C PRO A 36 -2.06 -2.32 12.36
N ILE A 37 -0.92 -1.68 12.10
CA ILE A 37 -0.36 -1.47 10.76
C ILE A 37 0.45 -2.69 10.34
N ASP A 38 1.28 -3.21 11.23
CA ASP A 38 2.13 -4.38 10.97
C ASP A 38 1.34 -5.69 10.82
N ASP A 39 0.19 -5.80 11.50
CA ASP A 39 -0.68 -6.99 11.50
C ASP A 39 -1.73 -6.97 10.37
N ALA A 40 -1.88 -5.85 9.66
CA ALA A 40 -2.86 -5.73 8.58
C ALA A 40 -2.38 -6.36 7.26
N GLU A 41 -3.32 -6.91 6.50
CA GLU A 41 -3.08 -7.44 5.16
C GLU A 41 -3.19 -6.34 4.12
N TRP A 42 -2.04 -5.85 3.64
CA TRP A 42 -1.96 -4.73 2.70
C TRP A 42 -1.87 -5.21 1.25
N THR A 43 -2.54 -4.49 0.36
CA THR A 43 -2.43 -4.66 -1.10
C THR A 43 -2.00 -3.34 -1.73
N ILE A 44 -1.04 -3.38 -2.65
CA ILE A 44 -0.60 -2.19 -3.40
C ILE A 44 -1.71 -1.74 -4.36
N THR A 45 -2.24 -0.53 -4.17
CA THR A 45 -3.26 0.06 -5.06
C THR A 45 -2.66 1.04 -6.05
N THR A 46 -1.69 1.84 -5.58
CA THR A 46 -0.92 2.75 -6.44
C THR A 46 0.57 2.50 -6.27
N LEU A 47 1.29 2.39 -7.39
CA LEU A 47 2.74 2.27 -7.44
C LEU A 47 3.30 3.39 -8.34
N THR A 48 4.16 4.24 -7.80
CA THR A 48 4.82 5.29 -8.57
C THR A 48 6.32 5.11 -8.54
N HIS A 49 6.91 4.96 -9.72
CA HIS A 49 8.35 4.99 -9.91
C HIS A 49 8.78 6.37 -10.37
N THR A 50 9.77 6.95 -9.71
CA THR A 50 10.36 8.24 -10.12
C THR A 50 11.86 8.08 -10.35
N VAL A 51 12.34 8.59 -11.47
CA VAL A 51 13.78 8.70 -11.78
C VAL A 51 14.14 10.19 -11.80
N SER A 52 15.05 10.60 -10.93
CA SER A 52 15.58 11.98 -10.92
C SER A 52 17.10 12.03 -10.80
N PRO A 53 17.76 13.12 -11.25
CA PRO A 53 19.20 13.29 -11.10
C PRO A 53 19.67 13.33 -9.63
N ASP A 54 18.87 13.93 -8.75
CA ASP A 54 19.25 14.17 -7.36
C ASP A 54 18.99 12.98 -6.43
N ASN A 55 17.96 12.17 -6.71
CA ASN A 55 17.52 11.07 -5.83
C ASN A 55 17.60 9.69 -6.50
N GLY A 56 18.05 9.61 -7.76
CA GLY A 56 18.12 8.34 -8.48
C GLY A 56 16.75 7.71 -8.73
N PHE A 57 16.69 6.37 -8.65
CA PHE A 57 15.46 5.60 -8.82
C PHE A 57 14.77 5.38 -7.47
N THR A 58 13.54 5.87 -7.35
CA THR A 58 12.74 5.78 -6.13
C THR A 58 11.38 5.16 -6.40
N THR A 59 10.72 4.68 -5.35
CA THR A 59 9.42 4.02 -5.44
C THR A 59 8.52 4.46 -4.29
N SER A 60 7.32 4.90 -4.63
CA SER A 60 6.26 5.29 -3.70
C SER A 60 5.11 4.30 -3.82
N LEU A 61 4.54 3.92 -2.68
CA LEU A 61 3.43 2.97 -2.57
C LEU A 61 2.24 3.63 -1.90
N GLU A 62 1.05 3.36 -2.43
CA GLU A 62 -0.22 3.46 -1.70
C GLU A 62 -0.76 2.06 -1.52
N LEU A 63 -1.17 1.75 -0.30
CA LEU A 63 -1.66 0.46 0.13
C LEU A 63 -3.07 0.61 0.70
N GLU A 64 -3.89 -0.41 0.50
CA GLU A 64 -5.17 -0.57 1.18
C GLU A 64 -5.26 -1.92 1.89
N VAL A 65 -5.99 -1.97 3.00
CA VAL A 65 -6.28 -3.23 3.66
C VAL A 65 -7.19 -4.06 2.77
N LYS A 66 -6.82 -5.33 2.58
CA LYS A 66 -7.66 -6.29 1.90
C LYS A 66 -8.89 -6.54 2.76
N ILE A 67 -10.02 -5.94 2.38
CA ILE A 67 -11.32 -6.32 2.94
C ILE A 67 -11.73 -7.57 2.18
N ASP A 68 -11.25 -8.74 2.60
CA ASP A 68 -11.99 -9.97 2.32
C ASP A 68 -13.29 -9.83 3.11
N ASP A 69 -14.34 -9.38 2.41
CA ASP A 69 -15.71 -9.10 2.86
C ASP A 69 -15.93 -9.63 4.27
N PHE A 70 -15.51 -8.82 5.26
CA PHE A 70 -15.50 -9.26 6.64
C PHE A 70 -16.98 -9.38 6.95
N GLU A 71 -17.51 -10.61 6.97
CA GLU A 71 -18.80 -10.89 7.55
C GLU A 71 -18.75 -10.27 8.94
N MET A 72 -19.37 -9.11 9.05
CA MET A 72 -19.58 -8.42 10.29
C MET A 72 -20.57 -9.30 11.05
N GLU A 73 -20.07 -10.27 11.82
CA GLU A 73 -20.86 -10.95 12.85
C GLU A 73 -21.12 -9.99 14.02
#